data_AF-A0A9X9A4Y8-F1
#
_entry.id   AF-A0A9X9A4Y8-F1
#
_cell.length_a   1.000
_cell.length_b   1.000
_cell.length_c   1.000
_cell.angle_alpha   90.00
_cell.angle_beta   90.00
_cell.angle_gamma   90.00
#
_symmetry.space_group_name_H-M   'P 1'
#
loop_
_entity.id
_entity.type
_entity.pdbx_description
1 polymer ?
#
loop_
_entity_poly.entity_id
_entity_poly.type
_entity_poly.pdbx_seq_one_letter_code
_entity_poly.pdbx_strand_id
1 'polypeptide(L)'
;GVPAVVDLASLRKAMADMGGDPDKINPEITVDLVIDHSVQVDRAGTADALAFNMDLEFKRNEERYKFLSWAQKSFDNYRAVPPATGIVHQVNLEYLAPVVHAVKNAEGDLVAYPDSLVGTDSHTTMINGIGVLGW
;
A
#
# COMPACT_ATOMS: atom_id res chain seq x y z
N GLY A 1 6.51 3.08 -2.22
CA GLY A 1 6.37 2.94 -0.76
C GLY A 1 7.52 2.28 -0.01
N VAL A 2 8.50 1.59 -0.65
CA VAL A 2 9.66 1.04 0.09
C VAL A 2 10.38 2.08 0.96
N PRO A 3 10.70 3.30 0.47
CA PRO A 3 11.33 4.33 1.31
C PRO A 3 10.50 4.71 2.54
N ALA A 4 9.19 4.88 2.39
CA ALA A 4 8.30 5.22 3.51
C ALA A 4 8.30 4.14 4.62
N VAL A 5 8.37 2.86 4.24
CA VAL A 5 8.49 1.76 5.21
C VAL A 5 9.86 1.76 5.90
N VAL A 6 10.93 2.08 5.17
CA VAL A 6 12.27 2.28 5.75
C VAL A 6 12.27 3.44 6.75
N ASP A 7 11.57 4.54 6.44
CA ASP A 7 11.44 5.69 7.34
C ASP A 7 10.69 5.29 8.62
N LEU A 8 9.58 4.55 8.52
CA LEU A 8 8.86 4.05 9.70
C LEU A 8 9.73 3.13 10.56
N ALA A 9 10.49 2.22 9.94
CA ALA A 9 11.42 1.34 10.66
C ALA A 9 12.54 2.16 11.35
N SER A 10 13.04 3.20 10.70
CA SER A 10 14.06 4.10 11.24
C SER A 10 13.52 4.94 12.39
N LEU A 11 12.28 5.42 12.29
CA LEU A 11 11.59 6.14 13.36
C LEU A 11 11.35 5.26 14.58
N ARG A 12 10.98 3.98 14.39
CA ARG A 12 10.90 2.99 15.48
C ARG A 12 12.22 2.85 16.22
N LYS A 13 13.32 2.74 15.46
CA LYS A 13 14.67 2.65 16.03
C LYS A 13 15.03 3.92 16.82
N ALA A 14 14.79 5.10 16.26
CA ALA A 14 15.03 6.37 16.94
C ALA A 14 14.20 6.50 18.24
N MET A 15 12.93 6.09 18.21
CA MET A 15 12.06 6.08 19.39
C MET A 15 12.61 5.19 20.51
N ALA A 16 13.10 3.99 20.15
CA ALA A 16 13.76 3.08 21.09
C ALA A 16 15.04 3.69 21.69
N ASP A 17 15.88 4.32 20.86
CA ASP A 17 17.15 4.92 21.29
C ASP A 17 16.94 6.10 22.25
N MET A 18 15.79 6.76 22.15
CA MET A 18 15.37 7.82 23.07
C MET A 18 14.67 7.29 24.34
N GLY A 19 14.58 5.96 24.52
CA GLY A 19 13.95 5.31 25.67
C GLY A 19 12.42 5.31 25.64
N GLY A 20 11.82 5.56 24.47
CA GLY A 20 10.38 5.50 24.26
C GLY A 20 9.90 4.16 23.72
N ASP A 21 8.58 4.09 23.50
CA ASP A 21 7.89 2.91 22.98
C ASP A 21 7.84 2.94 21.44
N PRO A 22 8.56 2.05 20.73
CA PRO A 22 8.58 2.01 19.26
C PRO A 22 7.22 1.66 18.65
N ASP A 23 6.36 0.95 19.37
CA ASP A 23 5.08 0.50 18.82
C ASP A 23 4.11 1.68 18.63
N LYS A 24 4.39 2.83 19.26
CA LYS A 24 3.70 4.10 18.97
C LYS A 24 3.97 4.63 17.56
N ILE A 25 5.03 4.18 16.89
CA ILE A 25 5.27 4.49 15.49
C ILE A 25 4.49 3.47 14.64
N ASN A 26 3.24 3.81 14.35
CA ASN A 26 2.34 3.00 13.54
C ASN A 26 1.41 3.91 12.71
N PRO A 27 0.97 3.49 11.52
CA PRO A 27 -0.12 4.17 10.82
C PRO A 27 -1.39 4.28 11.67
N GLU A 28 -1.90 5.49 11.87
CA GLU A 28 -3.17 5.72 12.57
C GLU A 28 -4.38 5.38 11.69
N ILE A 29 -4.23 5.52 10.38
CA ILE A 29 -5.24 5.23 9.36
C ILE A 29 -4.78 4.06 8.49
N THR A 30 -5.74 3.45 7.77
CA THR A 30 -5.44 2.40 6.79
C THR A 30 -4.49 2.91 5.72
N VAL A 31 -3.44 2.14 5.45
CA VAL A 31 -2.46 2.36 4.40
C VAL A 31 -2.46 1.16 3.47
N ASP A 32 -2.76 1.43 2.20
CA ASP A 32 -2.71 0.44 1.13
C ASP A 32 -1.48 0.67 0.24
N LEU A 33 -0.58 -0.31 0.21
CA LEU A 33 0.57 -0.32 -0.67
C LEU A 33 0.34 -1.29 -1.82
N VAL A 34 0.24 -0.78 -3.05
CA VAL A 34 0.19 -1.63 -4.26
C VAL A 34 1.58 -1.76 -4.86
N ILE A 35 1.99 -2.99 -5.18
CA ILE A 35 3.26 -3.29 -5.84
C ILE A 35 3.01 -3.43 -7.34
N ASP A 36 3.33 -2.38 -8.10
CA ASP A 36 3.05 -2.30 -9.54
C ASP A 36 4.22 -1.74 -10.38
N HIS A 37 5.13 -0.99 -9.77
CA HIS A 37 6.30 -0.36 -10.44
C HIS A 37 7.53 -1.26 -10.55
N SER A 38 7.37 -2.57 -10.39
CA SER A 38 8.49 -3.50 -10.25
C SER A 38 8.65 -4.39 -11.50
N VAL A 39 7.54 -4.95 -11.99
CA VAL A 39 7.47 -5.82 -13.18
C VAL A 39 8.01 -5.11 -14.43
N GLN A 40 8.87 -5.81 -15.17
CA GLN A 40 9.42 -5.36 -16.45
C GLN A 40 8.97 -6.27 -17.59
N VAL A 41 8.97 -5.73 -18.81
CA VAL A 41 8.64 -6.50 -20.02
C VAL A 41 9.92 -7.08 -20.64
N ASP A 42 10.43 -8.15 -20.04
CA ASP A 42 11.61 -8.88 -20.57
C ASP A 42 11.24 -9.81 -21.75
N ARG A 43 10.01 -10.32 -21.75
CA ARG A 43 9.42 -11.10 -22.85
C ARG A 43 8.03 -10.57 -23.18
N ALA A 44 7.70 -10.55 -24.47
CA ALA A 44 6.40 -10.14 -24.99
C ALA A 44 5.95 -11.03 -26.15
N GLY A 45 4.65 -11.02 -26.49
CA GLY A 45 4.10 -11.66 -27.69
C GLY A 45 4.09 -13.19 -27.69
N THR A 46 4.30 -13.83 -26.54
CA THR A 46 4.31 -15.29 -26.37
C THR A 46 3.38 -15.71 -25.23
N ALA A 47 2.84 -16.92 -25.29
CA ALA A 47 1.88 -17.42 -24.31
C ALA A 47 2.46 -17.50 -22.88
N ASP A 48 3.77 -17.67 -22.76
CA ASP A 48 4.51 -17.77 -21.49
C ASP A 48 5.11 -16.43 -21.03
N ALA A 49 4.91 -15.33 -21.76
CA ALA A 49 5.51 -14.03 -21.47
C ALA A 49 5.21 -13.54 -20.04
N LEU A 50 3.95 -13.64 -19.60
CA LEU A 50 3.55 -13.22 -18.25
C LEU A 50 4.29 -14.02 -17.17
N ALA A 51 4.26 -15.35 -17.27
CA ALA A 51 4.92 -16.23 -16.31
C ALA A 51 6.43 -15.99 -16.25
N PHE A 52 7.07 -15.79 -17.41
CA PHE A 52 8.49 -15.50 -17.51
C PHE A 52 8.85 -14.16 -16.83
N ASN A 53 8.13 -13.09 -17.15
CA ASN A 53 8.37 -11.76 -16.57
C ASN A 53 8.14 -11.79 -15.05
N MET A 54 7.14 -12.54 -14.58
CA MET A 54 6.87 -12.68 -13.15
C MET A 54 7.94 -13.44 -12.38
N ASP A 55 8.43 -14.57 -12.92
CA ASP A 55 9.52 -15.31 -12.30
C ASP A 55 10.79 -14.44 -12.17
N LEU A 56 11.10 -13.68 -13.22
CA LEU A 56 12.26 -12.79 -13.23
C LEU A 56 12.08 -11.60 -12.28
N GLU A 57 10.85 -11.07 -12.19
CA GLU A 57 10.48 -10.02 -11.25
C GLU A 57 10.70 -10.44 -9.80
N PHE A 58 10.20 -11.62 -9.42
CA PHE A 58 10.42 -12.17 -8.07
C PHE A 58 11.89 -12.38 -7.75
N LYS A 59 12.68 -12.87 -8.71
CA LYS A 59 14.14 -13.05 -8.54
C LYS A 59 14.87 -11.72 -8.34
N ARG A 60 14.47 -10.67 -9.06
CA ARG A 60 15.13 -9.34 -8.99
C ARG A 60 14.76 -8.55 -7.74
N ASN A 61 13.54 -8.71 -7.23
CA ASN A 61 13.00 -7.89 -6.15
C ASN A 61 12.76 -8.67 -4.85
N GLU A 62 13.37 -9.86 -4.69
CA GLU A 62 13.16 -10.75 -3.54
C GLU A 62 13.34 -10.04 -2.19
N GLU A 63 14.44 -9.28 -2.03
CA GLU A 63 14.72 -8.54 -0.78
C GLU A 63 13.64 -7.50 -0.47
N ARG A 64 13.20 -6.75 -1.49
CA ARG A 64 12.14 -5.75 -1.35
C ARG A 64 10.82 -6.41 -0.94
N TYR A 65 10.49 -7.56 -1.51
CA TYR A 65 9.26 -8.29 -1.16
C TYR A 65 9.31 -8.89 0.23
N LYS A 66 10.46 -9.43 0.65
CA LYS A 66 10.68 -9.85 2.04
C LYS A 66 10.50 -8.67 3.01
N PHE A 67 11.04 -7.51 2.67
CA PHE A 67 10.92 -6.30 3.49
C PHE A 67 9.48 -5.79 3.58
N LEU A 68 8.74 -5.73 2.47
CA LEU A 68 7.33 -5.33 2.47
C LEU A 68 6.44 -6.36 3.18
N SER A 69 6.75 -7.66 3.06
CA SER A 69 6.06 -8.72 3.80
C SER A 69 6.30 -8.62 5.30
N TRP A 70 7.52 -8.27 5.71
CA TRP A 70 7.82 -7.96 7.12
C TRP A 70 7.00 -6.75 7.60
N ALA A 71 6.92 -5.69 6.81
CA ALA A 71 6.18 -4.48 7.17
C ALA A 71 4.69 -4.76 7.41
N GLN A 72 4.07 -5.56 6.54
CA GLN A 72 2.66 -5.95 6.70
C GLN A 72 2.39 -6.76 7.98
N LYS A 73 3.40 -7.43 8.53
CA LYS A 73 3.29 -8.14 9.82
C LYS A 73 3.66 -7.27 11.02
N SER A 74 4.31 -6.14 10.78
CA SER A 74 4.92 -5.31 11.82
C SER A 74 4.15 -4.03 12.11
N PHE A 75 3.30 -3.58 11.18
CA PHE A 75 2.47 -2.40 11.33
C PHE A 75 0.99 -2.76 11.27
N ASP A 76 0.21 -2.24 12.21
CA ASP A 76 -1.24 -2.29 12.14
C ASP A 76 -1.74 -1.31 11.07
N ASN A 77 -2.95 -1.54 10.56
CA ASN A 77 -3.57 -0.74 9.49
C ASN A 77 -2.78 -0.71 8.17
N TYR A 78 -1.79 -1.59 7.98
CA TYR A 78 -1.02 -1.66 6.76
C TYR A 78 -1.38 -2.91 5.95
N ARG A 79 -1.74 -2.72 4.68
CA ARG A 79 -1.99 -3.79 3.72
C ARG A 79 -1.08 -3.61 2.50
N ALA A 80 -0.48 -4.71 2.05
CA ALA A 80 0.23 -4.74 0.78
C ALA A 80 -0.53 -5.60 -0.25
N VAL A 81 -0.76 -5.05 -1.45
CA VAL A 81 -1.28 -5.75 -2.61
C VAL A 81 -0.09 -6.30 -3.41
N PRO A 82 -0.01 -7.62 -3.65
CA PRO A 82 1.16 -8.24 -4.28
C PRO A 82 1.30 -7.88 -5.77
N PRO A 83 2.50 -8.08 -6.35
CA PRO A 83 2.73 -7.85 -7.78
C PRO A 83 1.81 -8.72 -8.66
N ALA A 84 1.60 -8.27 -9.90
CA ALA A 84 0.67 -8.85 -10.88
C ALA A 84 -0.82 -8.86 -10.51
N THR A 85 -1.22 -8.14 -9.47
CA THR A 85 -2.64 -7.95 -9.15
C THR A 85 -3.26 -6.81 -9.98
N GLY A 86 -2.49 -5.77 -10.29
CA GLY A 86 -2.94 -4.60 -11.05
C GLY A 86 -2.04 -3.39 -10.82
N ILE A 87 -2.45 -2.24 -11.35
CA ILE A 87 -1.79 -0.93 -11.15
C ILE A 87 -2.53 -0.18 -10.06
N VAL A 88 -1.80 0.55 -9.20
CA VAL A 88 -2.31 1.18 -7.96
C VAL A 88 -3.65 1.91 -8.14
N HIS A 89 -3.78 2.73 -9.18
CA HIS A 89 -4.99 3.55 -9.37
C HIS A 89 -6.18 2.75 -9.90
N GLN A 90 -5.93 1.72 -10.72
CA GLN A 90 -6.99 0.81 -11.17
C GLN A 90 -7.49 -0.06 -10.01
N VAL A 91 -6.58 -0.61 -9.22
CA VAL A 91 -6.92 -1.38 -8.01
C VAL A 91 -7.65 -0.50 -7.00
N ASN A 92 -7.27 0.78 -6.90
CA ASN A 92 -7.97 1.73 -6.03
C ASN A 92 -9.43 1.93 -6.46
N LEU A 93 -9.66 2.20 -7.74
CA LEU A 93 -11.00 2.39 -8.30
C LEU A 93 -11.88 1.14 -8.21
N GLU A 94 -11.32 -0.04 -8.44
CA GLU A 94 -12.08 -1.28 -8.57
C GLU A 94 -12.27 -2.02 -7.24
N TYR A 95 -11.42 -1.77 -6.23
CA TYR A 95 -11.37 -2.60 -5.04
C TYR A 95 -11.13 -1.87 -3.72
N LEU A 96 -10.22 -0.88 -3.66
CA LEU A 96 -9.81 -0.30 -2.38
C LEU A 96 -10.75 0.81 -1.90
N ALA A 97 -11.25 1.67 -2.80
CA ALA A 97 -12.03 2.84 -2.43
C ALA A 97 -13.50 2.50 -2.10
N PRO A 98 -13.95 2.67 -0.85
CA PRO A 98 -15.35 2.42 -0.49
C PRO A 98 -16.31 3.53 -0.92
N VAL A 99 -15.79 4.69 -1.38
CA VAL A 99 -16.53 5.94 -1.66
C VAL A 99 -17.14 6.60 -0.41
N VAL A 100 -17.75 5.81 0.47
CA VAL A 100 -18.27 6.23 1.78
C VAL A 100 -17.80 5.23 2.82
N HIS A 101 -17.10 5.70 3.84
CA HIS A 101 -16.80 4.89 5.02
C HIS A 101 -18.04 4.81 5.90
N ALA A 102 -18.30 3.65 6.49
CA ALA A 102 -19.35 3.43 7.48
C ALA A 102 -18.76 2.67 8.66
N VAL A 103 -18.49 3.38 9.75
CA VAL A 103 -17.79 2.84 10.94
C VAL A 103 -18.60 3.15 12.20
N LYS A 104 -18.41 2.35 13.25
CA LYS A 104 -18.97 2.68 14.57
C LYS A 104 -18.06 3.66 15.28
N ASN A 105 -18.61 4.73 15.85
CA ASN A 105 -17.87 5.63 16.74
C ASN A 105 -17.67 5.00 18.13
N ALA A 106 -17.04 5.76 19.04
CA ALA A 106 -16.78 5.31 20.41
C ALA A 106 -18.07 5.04 21.20
N GLU A 107 -19.17 5.70 20.85
CA GLU A 107 -20.49 5.58 21.45
C GLU A 107 -21.29 4.39 20.86
N GLY A 108 -20.79 3.76 19.79
CA GLY A 108 -21.41 2.62 19.12
C GLY A 108 -22.38 2.98 17.99
N ASP A 109 -22.58 4.27 17.72
CA ASP A 109 -23.40 4.78 16.63
C ASP A 109 -22.70 4.55 15.28
N LEU A 110 -23.48 4.19 14.26
CA LEU A 110 -22.99 4.08 12.90
C LEU A 110 -22.81 5.49 12.31
N VAL A 111 -21.57 5.87 12.01
CA VAL A 111 -21.21 7.12 11.37
C VAL A 111 -20.76 6.83 9.95
N ALA A 112 -21.31 7.60 9.00
CA ALA A 112 -20.90 7.57 7.60
C ALA A 112 -20.23 8.89 7.21
N TYR A 113 -19.12 8.80 6.46
CA TYR A 113 -18.39 9.98 5.96
C TYR A 113 -17.76 9.69 4.59
N PRO A 114 -17.56 10.72 3.74
CA PRO A 114 -16.99 10.53 2.42
C PRO A 114 -15.57 9.98 2.51
N ASP A 115 -15.20 9.13 1.56
CA ASP A 115 -13.82 8.70 1.39
C ASP A 115 -12.95 9.85 0.87
N SER A 116 -11.70 9.87 1.33
CA SER A 116 -10.67 10.80 0.90
C SER A 116 -9.29 10.21 1.16
N LEU A 117 -8.32 10.49 0.30
CA LEU A 117 -6.95 10.01 0.50
C LEU A 117 -5.89 10.95 -0.04
N VAL A 118 -4.66 10.75 0.45
CA VAL A 118 -3.45 11.26 -0.18
C VAL A 118 -2.58 10.09 -0.60
N GLY A 119 -1.98 10.18 -1.78
CA GLY A 119 -1.13 9.14 -2.33
C GLY A 119 0.33 9.56 -2.45
N THR A 120 1.21 8.57 -2.50
CA THR A 120 2.63 8.80 -2.82
C THR A 120 2.92 8.68 -4.32
N ASP A 121 1.89 8.87 -5.15
CA ASP A 121 1.92 8.86 -6.61
C ASP A 121 1.07 10.02 -7.16
N SER A 122 1.57 10.75 -8.15
CA SER A 122 0.91 11.95 -8.67
C SER A 122 -0.44 11.69 -9.36
N HIS A 123 -0.70 10.46 -9.80
CA HIS A 123 -1.95 10.09 -10.45
C HIS A 123 -3.02 9.62 -9.44
N THR A 124 -2.81 9.75 -8.13
CA THR A 124 -3.86 9.50 -7.13
C THR A 124 -5.11 10.32 -7.40
N THR A 125 -4.97 11.47 -8.07
CA THR A 125 -6.06 12.26 -8.62
C THR A 125 -7.04 11.51 -9.53
N MET A 126 -6.69 10.33 -10.06
CA MET A 126 -7.57 9.46 -10.84
C MET A 126 -8.82 9.05 -10.04
N ILE A 127 -8.72 8.92 -8.72
CA ILE A 127 -9.82 8.50 -7.85
C ILE A 127 -10.97 9.52 -7.80
N ASN A 128 -10.69 10.78 -8.14
CA ASN A 128 -11.69 11.84 -8.22
C ASN A 128 -12.79 11.51 -9.26
N GLY A 129 -12.50 10.63 -10.23
CA GLY A 129 -13.48 10.18 -11.22
C GLY A 129 -14.68 9.42 -10.63
N ILE A 130 -14.56 8.90 -9.39
CA ILE A 130 -15.65 8.21 -8.68
C ILE A 130 -16.17 8.99 -7.46
N GLY A 131 -15.86 10.30 -7.37
CA GLY A 131 -16.38 11.17 -6.31
C GLY A 131 -15.63 11.10 -4.97
N VAL A 132 -14.48 10.43 -4.93
CA VAL A 132 -13.57 10.40 -3.77
C VAL A 132 -12.55 11.52 -3.92
N LEU A 133 -12.39 12.37 -2.91
CA LEU A 133 -11.41 13.46 -2.94
C LEU A 133 -10.01 12.91 -2.69
N GLY A 134 -9.12 12.94 -3.67
CA GLY A 134 -7.73 12.54 -3.47
C GLY A 134 -6.71 13.18 -4.40
N TRP A 135 -5.48 13.24 -3.92
CA TRP A 135 -4.32 13.79 -4.63
C TRP A 135 -2.99 13.12 -4.25
#